data_AF-A0A1U9K4J7-F1
#
_entry.id   AF-A0A1U9K4J7-F1
#
_cell.length_a   1.000
_cell.length_b   1.000
_cell.length_c   1.000
_cell.angle_alpha   90.00
_cell.angle_beta   90.00
_cell.angle_gamma   90.00
#
_symmetry.space_group_name_H-M   'P 1'
#
loop_
_entity.id
_entity.type
_entity.pdbx_description
1 polymer ?
#
loop_
_entity_poly.entity_id
_entity_poly.type
_entity_poly.pdbx_seq_one_letter_code
_entity_poly.pdbx_strand_id
1 'polypeptide(L)'
;MRWPLPDEYPHLYVEFLYLFNKKRDYYECHEVLEDLWLEEGRHPLYQGLLQVAVALHHFRNDNVNGAVKLFRSALAKLRPFPDDSLGIDLGKVKGDVQEYLAHLEQYDRQPIDFYDLTIAIHDAKLKELVGEVAIRERRTAD
;
A
#
# COMPACT_ATOMS: atom_id res chain seq x y z
N MET A 1 -18.10 -7.72 -11.00
CA MET A 1 -17.98 -6.30 -11.42
C MET A 1 -16.59 -5.85 -11.01
N ARG A 2 -15.70 -5.51 -11.96
CA ARG A 2 -14.36 -4.97 -11.65
C ARG A 2 -14.56 -3.49 -11.32
N TRP A 3 -14.38 -3.16 -10.05
CA TRP A 3 -14.43 -1.83 -9.49
C TRP A 3 -13.01 -1.51 -8.96
N PRO A 4 -12.46 -0.31 -9.21
CA PRO A 4 -12.99 0.77 -10.05
C PRO A 4 -12.98 0.43 -11.55
N LEU A 5 -13.68 1.23 -12.36
CA LEU A 5 -13.67 1.10 -13.82
C LEU A 5 -12.28 1.51 -14.36
N PRO A 6 -11.77 0.86 -15.44
CA PRO A 6 -10.42 1.10 -15.96
C PRO A 6 -10.10 2.55 -16.34
N ASP A 7 -11.12 3.36 -16.63
CA ASP A 7 -10.98 4.76 -17.06
C ASP A 7 -10.92 5.77 -15.88
N GLU A 8 -11.19 5.34 -14.65
CA GLU A 8 -11.32 6.22 -13.48
C GLU A 8 -10.66 5.59 -12.25
N TYR A 9 -9.33 5.60 -12.19
CA TYR A 9 -8.64 5.43 -10.92
C TYR A 9 -8.70 6.74 -10.12
N PRO A 10 -9.14 6.72 -8.85
CA PRO A 10 -9.11 7.92 -8.02
C PRO A 10 -7.69 8.50 -7.97
N HIS A 11 -7.56 9.81 -8.10
CA HIS A 11 -6.25 10.47 -8.13
C HIS A 11 -5.43 10.15 -6.86
N LEU A 12 -6.07 10.13 -5.70
CA LEU A 12 -5.46 9.74 -4.42
C LEU A 12 -4.94 8.30 -4.42
N TYR A 13 -5.59 7.38 -5.14
CA TYR A 13 -5.09 6.01 -5.29
C TYR A 13 -3.83 5.96 -6.15
N VAL A 14 -3.80 6.73 -7.24
CA VAL A 14 -2.61 6.86 -8.10
C VAL A 14 -1.45 7.46 -7.31
N GLU A 15 -1.73 8.51 -6.53
CA GLU A 15 -0.76 9.19 -5.67
C GLU A 15 -0.23 8.27 -4.57
N PHE A 16 -1.10 7.52 -3.90
CA PHE A 16 -0.71 6.47 -2.95
C PHE A 16 0.31 5.50 -3.57
N LEU A 17 0.04 4.98 -4.77
CA LEU A 17 0.96 4.05 -5.43
C LEU A 17 2.30 4.69 -5.78
N TYR A 18 2.30 5.97 -6.17
CA TYR A 18 3.53 6.73 -6.39
C TYR A 18 4.34 6.88 -5.09
N LEU A 19 3.69 7.34 -4.02
CA LEU A 19 4.32 7.53 -2.71
C LEU A 19 4.88 6.22 -2.19
N PHE A 20 4.09 5.15 -2.25
CA PHE A 20 4.46 3.82 -1.78
C PHE A 20 5.64 3.24 -2.56
N ASN A 21 5.59 3.27 -3.90
CA ASN A 21 6.56 2.58 -4.75
C ASN A 21 7.82 3.41 -5.05
N LYS A 22 7.71 4.75 -5.09
CA LYS A 22 8.79 5.63 -5.55
C LYS A 22 9.39 6.47 -4.43
N LYS A 23 8.56 7.20 -3.69
CA LYS A 23 9.04 8.05 -2.59
C LYS A 23 9.38 7.25 -1.34
N ARG A 24 8.78 6.07 -1.17
CA ARG A 24 8.82 5.26 0.06
C ARG A 24 8.35 6.06 1.28
N ASP A 25 7.44 7.01 1.06
CA ASP A 25 6.90 7.85 2.12
C ASP A 25 5.61 7.24 2.64
N TYR A 26 5.75 6.35 3.63
CA TYR A 26 4.62 5.63 4.19
C TYR A 26 3.77 6.46 5.14
N TYR A 27 4.29 7.59 5.63
CA TYR A 27 3.47 8.55 6.36
C TYR A 27 2.55 9.27 5.38
N GLU A 28 3.08 9.80 4.28
CA GLU A 28 2.24 10.47 3.28
C GLU A 28 1.24 9.49 2.62
N CYS A 29 1.63 8.22 2.44
CA CYS A 29 0.71 7.18 2.00
C CYS A 29 -0.53 7.03 2.90
N HIS A 30 -0.37 7.26 4.22
CA HIS A 30 -1.48 7.21 5.17
C HIS A 30 -2.45 8.35 4.89
N GLU A 31 -1.95 9.58 4.83
CA GLU A 31 -2.78 10.77 4.64
C GLU A 31 -3.61 10.67 3.36
N VAL A 32 -2.97 10.43 2.21
CA VAL A 32 -3.68 10.41 0.92
C VAL A 32 -4.69 9.27 0.81
N LEU A 33 -4.40 8.11 1.41
CA LEU A 33 -5.27 6.95 1.31
C LEU A 33 -6.36 6.98 2.39
N GLU A 34 -6.16 7.69 3.50
CA GLU A 34 -7.20 7.98 4.49
C GLU A 34 -8.28 8.87 3.87
N ASP A 35 -7.90 9.93 3.18
CA ASP A 35 -8.83 10.80 2.46
C ASP A 35 -9.67 9.99 1.45
N LEU A 36 -9.01 9.18 0.60
CA LEU A 36 -9.74 8.32 -0.33
C LEU A 36 -10.65 7.32 0.37
N TRP A 37 -10.17 6.70 1.45
CA TRP A 37 -10.95 5.73 2.21
C TRP A 37 -12.22 6.38 2.79
N LEU A 38 -12.13 7.62 3.28
CA LEU A 38 -13.27 8.36 3.78
C LEU A 38 -14.25 8.75 2.65
N GLU A 39 -13.74 9.21 1.50
CA GLU A 39 -14.54 9.55 0.33
C GLU A 39 -15.29 8.35 -0.26
N GLU A 40 -14.65 7.17 -0.32
CA GLU A 40 -15.17 5.93 -0.89
C GLU A 40 -16.00 5.10 0.10
N GLY A 41 -16.69 5.78 1.03
CA GLY A 41 -17.62 5.14 1.96
C GLY A 41 -16.96 4.12 2.90
N ARG A 42 -15.67 4.30 3.20
CA ARG A 42 -14.86 3.43 4.07
C ARG A 42 -14.64 2.03 3.52
N HIS A 43 -14.46 1.89 2.21
CA HIS A 43 -14.24 0.60 1.57
C HIS A 43 -13.07 -0.22 2.20
N PRO A 44 -13.27 -1.48 2.62
CA PRO A 44 -12.26 -2.26 3.35
C PRO A 44 -10.95 -2.49 2.59
N LEU A 45 -11.00 -2.52 1.25
CA LEU A 45 -9.81 -2.75 0.43
C LEU A 45 -8.82 -1.58 0.53
N TYR A 46 -9.31 -0.32 0.50
CA TYR A 46 -8.46 0.85 0.72
C TYR A 46 -7.93 0.90 2.14
N GLN A 47 -8.76 0.57 3.13
CA GLN A 47 -8.32 0.47 4.51
C GLN A 47 -7.22 -0.58 4.71
N GLY A 48 -7.30 -1.71 4.00
CA GLY A 48 -6.28 -2.74 4.03
C GLY A 48 -4.94 -2.23 3.49
N LEU A 49 -4.94 -1.55 2.34
CA LEU A 49 -3.73 -0.95 1.75
C LEU A 49 -3.15 0.17 2.61
N LEU A 50 -4.01 1.01 3.20
CA LEU A 50 -3.62 2.04 4.16
C LEU A 50 -2.89 1.42 5.34
N GLN A 51 -3.44 0.34 5.92
CA GLN A 51 -2.81 -0.36 7.04
C GLN A 51 -1.47 -1.02 6.68
N VAL A 52 -1.26 -1.42 5.41
CA VAL A 52 0.06 -1.88 4.95
C VAL A 52 1.09 -0.75 5.01
N ALA A 53 0.75 0.44 4.51
CA ALA A 53 1.64 1.59 4.59
C ALA A 53 1.95 1.98 6.05
N VAL A 54 0.92 2.10 6.88
CA VAL A 54 1.11 2.46 8.30
C VAL A 54 1.92 1.38 9.03
N ALA A 55 1.75 0.10 8.72
CA ALA A 55 2.57 -0.96 9.32
C ALA A 55 4.06 -0.82 8.95
N LEU A 56 4.37 -0.50 7.70
CA LEU A 56 5.75 -0.22 7.27
C LEU A 56 6.31 1.03 7.94
N HIS A 57 5.52 2.10 8.04
CA HIS A 57 5.91 3.31 8.78
C HIS A 57 6.24 3.00 10.24
N HIS A 58 5.40 2.22 10.92
CA HIS A 58 5.63 1.80 12.30
C HIS A 58 6.92 1.01 12.43
N PHE A 59 7.16 0.03 11.55
CA PHE A 59 8.36 -0.78 11.66
C PHE A 59 9.63 0.03 11.38
N ARG A 60 9.59 0.94 10.40
CA ARG A 60 10.70 1.85 10.10
C ARG A 60 11.08 2.73 11.30
N ASN A 61 10.13 3.01 12.19
CA ASN A 61 10.31 3.82 13.40
C ASN A 61 10.42 2.94 14.67
N ASP A 62 11.00 1.74 14.54
CA ASP A 62 11.26 0.78 15.62
C ASP A 62 10.03 0.31 16.40
N ASN A 63 8.82 0.54 15.87
CA ASN A 63 7.56 0.13 16.50
C ASN A 63 7.07 -1.21 15.93
N VAL A 64 7.80 -2.28 16.28
CA VAL A 64 7.51 -3.66 15.82
C VAL A 64 6.11 -4.12 16.21
N ASN A 65 5.70 -3.88 17.47
CA ASN A 65 4.39 -4.30 17.96
C ASN A 65 3.23 -3.62 17.21
N GLY A 66 3.38 -2.33 16.90
CA GLY A 66 2.42 -1.59 16.08
C GLY A 66 2.35 -2.14 14.65
N ALA A 67 3.50 -2.42 14.04
CA ALA A 67 3.57 -3.00 12.70
C ALA A 67 2.88 -4.38 12.63
N VAL A 68 3.16 -5.28 13.58
CA VAL A 68 2.51 -6.61 13.67
C VAL A 68 0.99 -6.50 13.74
N LYS A 69 0.48 -5.61 14.61
CA LYS A 69 -0.96 -5.40 14.77
C LYS A 69 -1.61 -4.91 13.46
N LEU A 70 -0.97 -3.98 12.78
CA LEU A 70 -1.49 -3.39 11.55
C LEU A 70 -1.40 -4.36 10.37
N PHE A 71 -0.31 -5.10 10.18
CA PHE A 71 -0.22 -6.11 9.12
C PHE A 71 -1.26 -7.23 9.29
N ARG A 72 -1.50 -7.72 10.52
CA ARG A 72 -2.59 -8.68 10.78
C ARG A 72 -3.95 -8.12 10.35
N SER A 73 -4.22 -6.87 10.72
CA SER A 73 -5.47 -6.17 10.41
C SER A 73 -5.63 -5.92 8.91
N ALA A 74 -4.53 -5.57 8.23
CA ALA A 74 -4.46 -5.38 6.78
C ALA A 74 -4.78 -6.69 6.06
N LEU A 75 -4.11 -7.80 6.39
CA LEU A 75 -4.37 -9.10 5.77
C LEU A 75 -5.82 -9.54 5.93
N ALA A 76 -6.42 -9.34 7.10
CA ALA A 76 -7.83 -9.66 7.32
C ALA A 76 -8.77 -8.90 6.37
N LYS A 77 -8.42 -7.65 6.01
CA LYS A 77 -9.18 -6.83 5.06
C LYS A 77 -8.89 -7.15 3.61
N LEU A 78 -7.65 -7.48 3.26
CA LEU A 78 -7.26 -7.75 1.87
C LEU A 78 -7.70 -9.15 1.40
N ARG A 79 -7.67 -10.15 2.29
CA ARG A 79 -7.97 -11.56 1.96
C ARG A 79 -9.27 -11.81 1.19
N PRO A 80 -10.41 -11.16 1.50
CA PRO A 80 -11.68 -11.43 0.81
C PRO A 80 -11.71 -10.98 -0.66
N PHE A 81 -10.78 -10.12 -1.10
CA PHE A 81 -10.80 -9.55 -2.44
C PHE A 81 -10.00 -10.39 -3.45
N PRO A 82 -10.36 -10.43 -4.74
CA PRO A 82 -9.59 -11.10 -5.78
C PRO A 82 -8.14 -10.60 -5.89
N ASP A 83 -7.22 -11.47 -6.29
CA ASP A 83 -5.79 -11.16 -6.39
C ASP A 83 -5.45 -10.12 -7.49
N ASP A 84 -6.37 -9.83 -8.39
CA ASP A 84 -6.26 -8.85 -9.48
C ASP A 84 -7.09 -7.57 -9.24
N SER A 85 -7.47 -7.31 -7.99
CA SER A 85 -8.25 -6.12 -7.62
C SER A 85 -7.45 -4.82 -7.77
N LEU A 86 -8.15 -3.72 -8.09
CA LEU A 86 -7.59 -2.36 -8.21
C LEU A 86 -6.46 -2.20 -9.24
N GLY A 87 -6.33 -3.08 -10.23
CA GLY A 87 -5.30 -2.98 -11.26
C GLY A 87 -3.88 -3.30 -10.79
N ILE A 88 -3.74 -3.82 -9.55
CA ILE A 88 -2.48 -4.26 -8.95
C ILE A 88 -2.44 -5.78 -8.77
N ASP A 89 -1.26 -6.31 -8.51
CA ASP A 89 -1.07 -7.67 -8.01
C ASP A 89 -1.38 -7.71 -6.50
N LEU A 90 -2.67 -7.74 -6.16
CA LEU A 90 -3.08 -7.85 -4.77
C LEU A 90 -2.65 -9.19 -4.16
N GLY A 91 -2.57 -10.26 -4.97
CA GLY A 91 -2.03 -11.55 -4.56
C GLY A 91 -0.61 -11.42 -4.01
N LYS A 92 0.26 -10.73 -4.75
CA LYS A 92 1.62 -10.42 -4.31
C LYS A 92 1.63 -9.56 -3.05
N VAL A 93 0.79 -8.52 -2.96
CA VAL A 93 0.70 -7.69 -1.73
C VAL A 93 0.35 -8.55 -0.51
N LYS A 94 -0.63 -9.46 -0.63
CA LYS A 94 -0.99 -10.38 0.46
C LYS A 94 0.17 -11.29 0.85
N GLY A 95 0.87 -11.86 -0.14
CA GLY A 95 2.03 -12.72 0.08
C GLY A 95 3.17 -12.00 0.78
N ASP A 96 3.54 -10.82 0.26
CA ASP A 96 4.60 -9.98 0.82
C ASP A 96 4.28 -9.57 2.27
N VAL A 97 3.03 -9.14 2.55
CA VAL A 97 2.60 -8.77 3.90
C VAL A 97 2.60 -9.98 4.84
N GLN A 98 2.19 -11.16 4.35
CA GLN A 98 2.20 -12.39 5.14
C GLN A 98 3.64 -12.80 5.52
N GLU A 99 4.58 -12.71 4.58
CA GLU A 99 5.99 -12.98 4.84
C GLU A 99 6.59 -11.98 5.84
N TYR A 100 6.35 -10.68 5.62
CA TYR A 100 6.80 -9.63 6.52
C TYR A 100 6.28 -9.84 7.94
N LEU A 101 4.99 -10.12 8.07
CA LEU A 101 4.35 -10.39 9.36
C LEU A 101 4.99 -11.61 10.04
N ALA A 102 5.25 -12.69 9.32
CA ALA A 102 5.85 -13.89 9.88
C ALA A 102 7.25 -13.63 10.47
N HIS A 103 8.05 -12.76 9.82
CA HIS A 103 9.33 -12.31 10.37
C HIS A 103 9.16 -11.44 11.62
N LEU A 104 8.25 -10.46 11.58
CA LEU A 104 8.03 -9.57 12.73
C LEU A 104 7.44 -10.29 13.95
N GLU A 105 6.64 -11.34 13.75
CA GLU A 105 6.16 -12.19 14.85
C GLU A 105 7.28 -12.97 15.56
N GLN A 106 8.45 -13.09 14.93
CA GLN A 106 9.63 -13.76 15.48
C GLN A 106 10.76 -12.78 15.82
N TYR A 107 10.49 -11.47 15.77
CA TYR A 107 11.51 -10.43 15.84
C TYR A 107 12.40 -10.53 17.10
N ASP A 108 11.84 -10.84 18.26
CA ASP A 108 12.61 -10.99 19.51
C ASP A 108 13.67 -12.12 19.46
N ARG A 109 13.45 -13.13 18.59
CA ARG A 109 14.34 -14.29 18.43
C ARG A 109 15.27 -14.12 17.24
N GLN A 110 14.75 -13.53 16.17
CA GLN A 110 15.45 -13.34 14.91
C GLN A 110 15.08 -11.98 14.34
N PRO A 111 15.75 -10.90 14.80
CA PRO A 111 15.51 -9.56 14.27
C PRO A 111 15.79 -9.52 12.78
N ILE A 112 14.97 -8.76 12.07
CA ILE A 112 15.18 -8.44 10.66
C ILE A 112 15.43 -6.95 10.52
N ASP A 113 16.22 -6.56 9.51
CA ASP A 113 16.30 -5.17 9.11
C ASP A 113 15.04 -4.74 8.38
N PHE A 114 14.71 -3.45 8.47
CA PHE A 114 13.66 -2.86 7.68
C PHE A 114 13.97 -2.98 6.17
N TYR A 115 12.97 -3.42 5.40
CA TYR A 115 12.99 -3.35 3.93
C TYR A 115 11.66 -2.85 3.37
N ASP A 116 11.72 -2.20 2.21
CA ASP A 116 10.55 -1.69 1.52
C ASP A 116 9.83 -2.79 0.73
N LEU A 117 8.50 -2.69 0.66
CA LEU A 117 7.67 -3.51 -0.25
C LEU A 117 7.40 -2.76 -1.53
N THR A 118 7.14 -3.46 -2.64
CA THR A 118 6.73 -2.80 -3.90
C THR A 118 5.42 -3.39 -4.38
N ILE A 119 4.41 -2.55 -4.55
CA ILE A 119 3.12 -2.94 -5.12
C ILE A 119 3.31 -3.07 -6.64
N ALA A 120 3.24 -4.30 -7.14
CA ALA A 120 3.27 -4.55 -8.57
C ALA A 120 1.95 -4.08 -9.20
N ILE A 121 2.06 -3.19 -10.18
CA ILE A 121 0.92 -2.71 -10.97
C ILE A 121 0.83 -3.60 -12.20
N HIS A 122 -0.36 -4.09 -12.54
CA HIS A 122 -0.58 -4.91 -13.74
C HIS A 122 -1.28 -4.12 -14.84
N ASP A 123 -2.23 -3.27 -14.46
CA ASP A 123 -2.98 -2.43 -15.38
C ASP A 123 -2.08 -1.38 -16.05
N ALA A 124 -2.13 -1.33 -17.39
CA ALA A 124 -1.27 -0.46 -18.18
C ALA A 124 -1.62 1.03 -18.00
N LYS A 125 -2.91 1.35 -17.83
CA LYS A 125 -3.36 2.73 -17.63
C LYS A 125 -2.94 3.23 -16.25
N LEU A 126 -3.09 2.40 -15.23
CA LEU A 126 -2.63 2.73 -13.88
C LEU A 126 -1.11 2.97 -13.84
N LYS A 127 -0.32 2.16 -14.56
CA LYS A 127 1.13 2.41 -14.70
C LYS A 127 1.44 3.76 -15.33
N GLU A 128 0.71 4.12 -16.40
CA GLU A 128 0.86 5.41 -17.07
C GLU A 128 0.56 6.56 -16.11
N LEU A 129 -0.58 6.52 -15.40
CA LEU A 129 -0.98 7.54 -14.44
C LEU A 129 0.05 7.73 -13.31
N VAL A 130 0.56 6.64 -12.73
CA VAL A 130 1.63 6.71 -11.71
C VAL A 130 2.92 7.27 -12.31
N GLY A 131 3.21 6.97 -13.58
CA GLY A 131 4.34 7.55 -14.32
C GLY A 131 4.21 9.05 -14.53
N GLU A 132 3.00 9.55 -14.81
CA GLU A 132 2.73 10.99 -14.95
C GLU A 132 2.94 11.75 -13.64
N VAL A 133 2.46 11.21 -12.50
CA VAL A 133 2.74 11.79 -11.17
C VAL A 133 4.25 11.91 -10.95
N ALA A 134 5.01 10.85 -11.26
CA ALA A 134 6.46 10.88 -11.13
C ALA A 134 7.15 11.94 -12.01
N ILE A 135 6.60 12.27 -13.17
CA ILE A 135 7.13 13.34 -14.04
C ILE A 135 6.80 14.71 -13.45
N ARG A 136 5.57 14.91 -12.96
CA ARG A 136 5.14 16.18 -12.35
C ARG A 136 5.99 16.53 -11.13
N GLU A 137 6.20 15.56 -10.25
CA GLU A 137 7.01 15.69 -9.02
C GLU A 137 8.49 15.99 -9.26
N ARG A 138 9.04 15.60 -10.42
CA ARG A 138 10.42 15.97 -10.78
C ARG A 138 10.50 17.44 -11.22
N ARG A 139 9.48 17.95 -11.89
CA ARG A 139 9.45 19.32 -12.41
C ARG A 139 9.19 20.37 -11.33
N THR A 140 8.60 19.97 -10.21
CA THR A 140 8.35 20.84 -9.05
C THR A 140 9.52 20.88 -8.06
N ALA A 141 10.48 19.97 -8.20
CA ALA A 141 11.68 19.89 -7.36
C ALA A 141 12.90 20.64 -7.96
N ASP A 142 12.79 21.12 -9.20
CA ASP A 142 13.76 21.94 -9.92
C ASP A 142 13.38 23.44 -9.85
#